data_AF-A0AAP3A3T6-F1
#
_entry.id   AF-A0AAP3A3T6-F1
#
_cell.length_a   1.000
_cell.length_b   1.000
_cell.length_c   1.000
_cell.angle_alpha   90.00
_cell.angle_beta   90.00
_cell.angle_gamma   90.00
#
_symmetry.space_group_name_H-M   'P 1'
#
loop_
_entity.id
_entity.type
_entity.pdbx_description
1 polymer ?
#
loop_
_entity_poly.entity_id
_entity_poly.type
_entity_poly.pdbx_seq_one_letter_code
_entity_poly.pdbx_strand_id
1 'polypeptide(L)'
;VTRRSGSSIRGEHPSRRGNKALKRALFLSAFAALRDPLSRAYYTRKMSQGKRHNQALIALARRRCDVLFAMMRDGTFYTPQAS
;
A
#
# COMPACT_ATOMS: atom_id res chain seq x y z
N VAL A 1 21.27 6.38 12.12
CA VAL A 1 20.45 6.65 13.32
C VAL A 1 20.39 8.15 13.43
N THR A 2 19.21 8.76 13.49
CA THR A 2 19.07 10.22 13.65
C THR A 2 17.95 10.52 14.64
N ARG A 3 18.37 11.28 15.65
CA ARG A 3 17.69 11.93 16.77
C ARG A 3 16.28 12.46 16.41
N ARG A 4 15.24 12.08 17.17
CA ARG A 4 13.89 12.66 17.07
C ARG A 4 13.56 13.46 18.34
N SER A 5 13.96 14.71 18.35
CA SER A 5 13.26 15.77 19.08
C SER A 5 13.24 16.99 18.15
N GLY A 6 12.11 17.27 17.51
CA GLY A 6 12.02 18.40 16.59
C GLY A 6 10.80 18.30 15.70
N SER A 7 9.89 19.26 15.86
CA SER A 7 8.55 19.40 15.31
C SER A 7 8.51 19.81 13.82
N SER A 8 9.49 19.42 12.99
CA SER A 8 9.58 19.84 11.59
C SER A 8 9.50 18.68 10.61
N ILE A 9 8.30 18.45 10.05
CA ILE A 9 8.06 17.54 8.89
C ILE A 9 8.30 18.30 7.56
N ARG A 10 9.28 19.23 7.52
CA ARG A 10 9.64 19.96 6.28
C ARG A 10 10.93 19.44 5.63
N GLY A 11 11.57 18.44 6.22
CA GLY A 11 12.84 17.88 5.74
C GLY A 11 12.95 16.36 5.79
N GLU A 12 11.83 15.62 5.89
CA GLU A 12 11.90 14.16 5.77
C GLU A 12 12.12 13.78 4.30
N HIS A 13 13.39 13.62 3.92
CA HIS A 13 13.71 12.92 2.68
C HIS A 13 13.07 11.53 2.71
N PRO A 14 12.45 11.08 1.59
CA PRO A 14 11.91 9.73 1.51
C PRO A 14 12.98 8.72 1.93
N SER A 15 12.65 7.86 2.89
CA SER A 15 13.56 6.82 3.34
C SER A 15 14.02 5.98 2.15
N ARG A 16 15.32 6.03 1.86
CA ARG A 16 15.97 5.18 0.85
C ARG A 16 16.19 3.74 1.33
N ARG A 17 15.82 3.43 2.58
CA ARG A 17 16.00 2.12 3.22
C ARG A 17 14.94 1.12 2.77
N GLY A 18 15.21 -0.17 2.97
CA GLY A 18 14.30 -1.29 2.68
C GLY A 18 14.53 -1.92 1.29
N ASN A 19 13.93 -3.09 1.08
CA ASN A 19 14.12 -3.87 -0.14
C ASN A 19 13.42 -3.23 -1.35
N LYS A 20 14.21 -2.75 -2.32
CA LYS A 20 13.71 -2.07 -3.53
C LYS A 20 12.92 -3.01 -4.45
N ALA A 21 13.36 -4.26 -4.60
CA ALA A 21 12.68 -5.25 -5.43
C ALA A 21 11.28 -5.54 -4.88
N LEU A 22 11.17 -5.75 -3.56
CA LEU A 22 9.89 -5.99 -2.90
C LEU A 22 8.95 -4.78 -3.03
N LYS A 23 9.44 -3.56 -2.81
CA LYS A 23 8.64 -2.34 -3.01
C LYS A 23 8.08 -2.25 -4.44
N ARG A 24 8.92 -2.54 -5.44
CA ARG A 24 8.51 -2.52 -6.85
C ARG A 24 7.47 -3.61 -7.16
N ALA A 25 7.68 -4.83 -6.65
CA ALA A 25 6.74 -5.94 -6.82
C ALA A 25 5.37 -5.61 -6.23
N LEU A 26 5.33 -5.04 -5.01
CA LEU A 26 4.09 -4.63 -4.36
C LEU A 26 3.38 -3.50 -5.10
N PHE A 27 4.13 -2.53 -5.63
CA PHE A 27 3.56 -1.45 -6.43
C PHE A 27 2.91 -1.98 -7.72
N LEU A 28 3.61 -2.85 -8.46
CA LEU A 28 3.07 -3.49 -9.66
C LEU A 28 1.87 -4.38 -9.34
N SER A 29 1.91 -5.10 -8.23
CA SER A 29 0.78 -5.91 -7.74
C SER A 29 -0.46 -5.05 -7.47
N ALA A 30 -0.28 -3.89 -6.83
CA ALA A 30 -1.37 -2.94 -6.58
C ALA A 30 -1.93 -2.35 -7.88
N PHE A 31 -1.07 -2.07 -8.86
CA PHE A 31 -1.50 -1.60 -10.17
C PHE A 31 -2.34 -2.65 -10.90
N ALA A 32 -1.88 -3.90 -10.95
CA ALA A 32 -2.63 -5.01 -11.54
C ALA A 32 -3.99 -5.25 -10.83
N ALA A 33 -4.03 -5.05 -9.52
CA ALA A 33 -5.24 -5.19 -8.71
C ALA A 33 -6.33 -4.15 -9.04
N LEU A 34 -6.06 -3.10 -9.80
CA LEU A 34 -7.10 -2.14 -10.22
C LEU A 34 -8.17 -2.75 -11.15
N ARG A 35 -7.94 -3.97 -11.65
CA ARG A 35 -8.94 -4.77 -12.38
C ARG A 35 -10.00 -5.38 -11.44
N ASP A 36 -9.67 -5.57 -10.17
CA ASP A 36 -10.58 -6.08 -9.15
C ASP A 36 -11.48 -4.94 -8.60
N PRO A 37 -12.81 -5.10 -8.58
CA PRO A 37 -13.74 -4.05 -8.15
C PRO A 37 -13.48 -3.51 -6.73
N LEU A 38 -13.16 -4.39 -5.78
CA LEU A 38 -12.93 -4.01 -4.37
C LEU A 38 -11.63 -3.21 -4.20
N SER A 39 -10.60 -3.61 -4.92
CA SER A 39 -9.32 -2.90 -4.99
C SER A 39 -9.48 -1.54 -5.67
N ARG A 40 -10.27 -1.47 -6.76
CA ARG A 40 -10.58 -0.22 -7.46
C ARG A 40 -11.40 0.74 -6.59
N ALA A 41 -12.42 0.24 -5.90
CA ALA A 41 -13.23 1.04 -4.98
C ALA A 41 -12.37 1.67 -3.87
N TYR A 42 -11.44 0.90 -3.29
CA TYR A 42 -10.50 1.42 -2.30
C TYR A 42 -9.56 2.48 -2.87
N TYR A 43 -9.01 2.24 -4.06
CA TYR A 43 -8.17 3.21 -4.77
C TYR A 43 -8.93 4.52 -5.02
N THR A 44 -10.14 4.45 -5.58
CA THR A 44 -10.99 5.62 -5.84
C THR A 44 -11.32 6.37 -4.55
N ARG A 45 -11.63 5.65 -3.46
CA ARG A 45 -11.83 6.26 -2.13
C ARG A 45 -10.59 6.98 -1.64
N LYS A 46 -9.38 6.48 -1.92
CA LYS A 46 -8.14 7.20 -1.57
C LYS A 46 -7.91 8.42 -2.45
N MET A 47 -8.25 8.36 -3.73
CA MET A 47 -8.22 9.53 -4.62
C MET A 47 -9.22 10.61 -4.19
N SER A 48 -10.45 10.24 -3.79
CA SER A 48 -11.45 11.20 -3.29
C SER A 48 -11.06 11.84 -1.95
N GLN A 49 -10.20 11.18 -1.17
CA GLN A 49 -9.55 11.74 0.03
C GLN A 49 -8.39 12.70 -0.30
N GLY A 50 -8.25 13.14 -1.54
CA GLY A 50 -7.21 14.08 -1.98
C GLY A 50 -5.81 13.46 -2.16
N LYS A 51 -5.69 12.13 -2.15
CA LYS A 51 -4.39 11.48 -2.40
C LYS A 51 -4.06 11.51 -3.89
N ARG A 52 -2.79 11.76 -4.21
CA ARG A 52 -2.28 11.64 -5.59
C ARG A 52 -2.28 10.16 -6.02
N HIS A 53 -2.31 9.90 -7.32
CA HIS A 53 -2.28 8.55 -7.91
C HIS A 53 -1.27 7.61 -7.23
N ASN A 54 0.01 8.02 -7.16
CA ASN A 54 1.06 7.20 -6.54
C ASN A 54 0.82 6.95 -5.05
N GLN A 55 0.26 7.92 -4.32
CA GLN A 55 -0.07 7.75 -2.91
C GLN A 55 -1.23 6.77 -2.72
N ALA A 56 -2.25 6.85 -3.59
CA ALA A 56 -3.37 5.92 -3.58
C ALA A 56 -2.92 4.49 -3.93
N LEU A 57 -2.03 4.32 -4.90
CA LEU A 57 -1.43 3.02 -5.22
C LEU A 57 -0.58 2.46 -4.07
N ILE A 58 0.24 3.28 -3.42
CA ILE A 58 1.02 2.86 -2.25
C ILE A 58 0.08 2.44 -1.10
N ALA A 59 -1.00 3.18 -0.87
CA ALA A 59 -1.99 2.81 0.13
C ALA A 59 -2.70 1.49 -0.20
N LEU A 60 -2.98 1.23 -1.49
CA LEU A 60 -3.53 -0.04 -1.95
C LEU A 60 -2.52 -1.18 -1.79
N ALA A 61 -1.24 -0.97 -2.15
CA ALA A 61 -0.16 -1.93 -1.95
C ALA A 61 -0.04 -2.34 -0.48
N ARG A 62 -0.12 -1.37 0.45
CA ARG A 62 -0.10 -1.65 1.89
C ARG A 62 -1.27 -2.50 2.33
N ARG A 63 -2.50 -2.17 1.89
CA ARG A 63 -3.69 -2.98 2.18
C ARG A 63 -3.53 -4.43 1.68
N ARG A 64 -2.92 -4.63 0.51
CA ARG A 64 -2.66 -5.97 -0.04
C ARG A 64 -1.66 -6.74 0.82
N CYS A 65 -0.61 -6.08 1.33
CA CYS A 65 0.29 -6.70 2.29
C CYS A 65 -0.43 -7.15 3.56
N ASP A 66 -1.36 -6.34 4.06
CA ASP A 66 -2.13 -6.68 5.27
C ASP A 66 -3.00 -7.93 5.04
N VAL A 67 -3.61 -8.07 3.84
CA VAL A 67 -4.35 -9.29 3.46
C VAL A 67 -3.44 -10.51 3.39
N LEU A 68 -2.28 -10.41 2.72
CA LEU A 68 -1.31 -11.50 2.65
C LEU A 68 -0.81 -11.91 4.04
N PHE A 69 -0.58 -10.94 4.91
CA PHE A 69 -0.20 -11.19 6.29
C PHE A 69 -1.30 -11.91 7.06
N ALA A 70 -2.56 -11.48 6.93
CA ALA A 70 -3.69 -12.15 7.56
C ALA A 70 -3.84 -13.60 7.08
N MET A 71 -3.72 -13.84 5.77
CA MET A 71 -3.75 -15.19 5.19
C MET A 71 -2.65 -16.09 5.75
N MET A 72 -1.40 -15.61 5.83
CA MET A 72 -0.29 -16.37 6.41
C MET A 72 -0.47 -16.62 7.91
N ARG A 73 -1.00 -15.64 8.65
CA ARG A 73 -1.25 -15.75 10.09
C ARG A 73 -2.35 -16.78 10.40
N ASP A 74 -3.42 -16.77 9.61
CA ASP A 74 -4.60 -17.60 9.85
C ASP A 74 -4.55 -18.94 9.10
N GLY A 75 -3.54 -19.17 8.26
CA GLY A 75 -3.43 -20.36 7.43
C GLY A 75 -4.54 -20.47 6.37
N THR A 76 -5.10 -19.34 5.94
CA THR A 76 -6.26 -19.29 5.03
C THR A 76 -5.84 -18.88 3.61
N PHE A 77 -6.59 -19.38 2.62
CA PHE A 77 -6.43 -18.99 1.23
C PHE A 77 -7.20 -17.70 0.91
N TYR A 78 -6.80 -17.02 -0.16
CA TYR A 78 -7.49 -15.83 -0.62
C TYR A 78 -8.85 -16.21 -1.20
N THR A 79 -9.92 -15.71 -0.59
CA THR A 79 -11.28 -15.83 -1.11
C THR A 79 -11.72 -14.48 -1.67
N PRO A 80 -11.79 -14.29 -3.00
CA PRO A 80 -12.34 -13.07 -3.57
C PRO A 80 -13.79 -12.94 -3.14
N GLN A 81 -14.16 -11.82 -2.50
CA GLN A 81 -15.55 -11.55 -2.20
C GLN A 81 -16.23 -11.23 -3.54
N ALA A 82 -17.20 -12.07 -3.94
CA ALA A 82 -17.98 -11.83 -5.15
C ALA A 82 -18.64 -10.45 -5.05
N SER A 83 -18.40 -9.63 -6.07
CA SER A 83 -19.03 -8.31 -6.24
C SER A 83 -20.39 -8.47 -6.90
#